data_AF-A0A2K3KYN6-F1
#
_entry.id   AF-A0A2K3KYN6-F1
#
_cell.length_a   1.000
_cell.length_b   1.000
_cell.length_c   1.000
_cell.angle_alpha   90.00
_cell.angle_beta   90.00
_cell.angle_gamma   90.00
#
_symmetry.space_group_name_H-M   'P 1'
#
loop_
_entity.id
_entity.type
_entity.pdbx_description
1 polymer ?
#
loop_
_entity_poly.entity_id
_entity_poly.type
_entity_poly.pdbx_seq_one_letter_code
_entity_poly.pdbx_strand_id
1 'polypeptide(L)'
;MKFLIALCIMILWTCAYTAMSRTLSEPSIVEAHQQWKMKYGRTYTNSSEMDKRYQIFKENLKYIVNFNNAGNKSYKLGLNPYSDLTSEEFIATHTGLKVPRHLSSSKK
;
A
#
# COMPACT_ATOMS: atom_id res chain seq x y z
N MET A 1 17.64 -35.67 23.04
CA MET A 1 17.09 -34.37 23.50
C MET A 1 17.73 -33.16 22.81
N LYS A 2 19.07 -33.00 22.80
CA LYS A 2 19.77 -31.90 22.10
C LYS A 2 19.46 -31.79 20.59
N PHE A 3 19.38 -32.91 19.87
CA PHE A 3 19.03 -32.92 18.44
C PHE A 3 17.58 -32.53 18.13
N LEU A 4 16.63 -32.88 19.01
CA LEU A 4 15.22 -32.46 18.88
C LEU A 4 15.06 -30.96 19.12
N ILE A 5 15.80 -30.40 20.09
CA ILE A 5 15.79 -28.95 20.37
C ILE A 5 16.38 -28.18 19.18
N ALA A 6 17.48 -28.65 18.59
CA ALA A 6 18.07 -28.03 17.40
C ALA A 6 17.11 -28.06 16.19
N LEU A 7 16.39 -29.17 16.00
CA LEU A 7 15.39 -29.30 14.93
C LEU A 7 14.23 -28.30 15.11
N CYS A 8 13.74 -28.15 16.34
CA CYS A 8 12.70 -27.17 16.65
C CYS A 8 13.15 -25.72 16.42
N ILE A 9 14.40 -25.38 16.75
CA ILE A 9 14.94 -24.03 16.52
C ILE A 9 15.07 -23.72 15.02
N MET A 10 15.52 -24.70 14.23
CA MET A 10 15.60 -24.56 12.76
C MET A 10 14.22 -24.37 12.11
N ILE A 11 13.21 -25.11 12.58
CA ILE A 11 11.83 -24.98 12.10
C ILE A 11 11.25 -23.61 12.50
N LEU A 12 11.53 -23.12 13.71
CA LEU A 12 11.06 -21.81 14.15
C LEU A 12 11.70 -20.65 13.36
N TRP A 13 12.98 -20.75 13.00
CA TRP A 13 13.65 -19.75 12.17
C TRP A 13 13.12 -19.69 10.74
N THR A 14 12.82 -20.83 10.12
CA THR A 14 12.21 -20.86 8.78
C THR A 14 10.77 -20.35 8.80
N CYS A 15 9.98 -20.68 9.84
CA CYS A 15 8.64 -20.13 10.03
C CYS A 15 8.63 -18.61 10.29
N ALA A 16 9.59 -18.08 11.05
CA ALA A 16 9.68 -16.64 11.31
C ALA A 16 10.08 -15.85 10.04
N TYR A 17 11.03 -16.36 9.25
CA TYR A 17 11.45 -15.71 8.01
C TYR A 17 10.34 -15.67 6.95
N THR A 18 9.59 -16.76 6.81
CA THR A 18 8.47 -16.87 5.86
C THR A 18 7.27 -16.01 6.27
N ALA A 19 7.01 -15.84 7.56
CA ALA A 19 5.97 -14.92 8.05
C ALA A 19 6.26 -13.45 7.72
N MET A 20 7.54 -13.05 7.69
CA MET A 20 7.96 -11.68 7.36
C MET A 20 8.04 -11.41 5.85
N SER A 21 8.06 -12.45 5.01
CA SER A 21 8.39 -12.36 3.59
C SER A 21 7.20 -12.66 2.67
N ARG A 22 6.06 -11.97 2.85
CA ARG A 22 5.02 -11.95 1.81
C ARG A 22 5.36 -10.92 0.75
N THR A 23 6.23 -11.28 -0.18
CA THR A 23 6.48 -10.48 -1.38
C THR A 23 5.24 -10.51 -2.28
N LEU A 24 4.68 -9.35 -2.60
CA LEU A 24 3.64 -9.22 -3.64
C LEU A 24 4.27 -9.60 -4.99
N SER A 25 3.78 -10.66 -5.61
CA SER A 25 4.22 -11.08 -6.93
C SER A 25 3.60 -10.17 -8.01
N GLU A 26 4.32 -9.86 -9.10
CA GLU A 26 3.78 -9.00 -10.19
C GLU A 26 2.42 -9.48 -10.74
N PRO A 27 2.22 -10.78 -11.06
CA PRO A 27 0.90 -11.30 -11.42
C PRO A 27 -0.21 -10.98 -10.41
N SER A 28 0.11 -11.01 -9.11
CA SER A 28 -0.88 -10.72 -8.07
C SER A 28 -1.27 -9.24 -8.01
N ILE A 29 -0.36 -8.34 -8.40
CA ILE A 29 -0.63 -6.90 -8.46
C ILE A 29 -1.52 -6.56 -9.66
N VAL A 30 -1.27 -7.18 -10.82
CA VAL A 30 -2.09 -7.00 -12.03
C VAL A 30 -3.54 -7.41 -11.76
N GLU A 31 -3.73 -8.59 -11.15
CA GLU A 31 -5.07 -9.08 -10.79
C GLU A 31 -5.77 -8.14 -9.79
N ALA A 32 -5.05 -7.72 -8.73
CA ALA A 32 -5.58 -6.78 -7.75
C ALA A 32 -6.02 -5.46 -8.40
N HIS A 33 -5.24 -4.94 -9.34
CA HIS A 33 -5.59 -3.72 -10.09
C HIS A 33 -6.84 -3.92 -10.95
N GLN A 34 -6.96 -5.05 -11.65
CA GLN A 34 -8.15 -5.35 -12.46
C GLN A 34 -9.41 -5.44 -11.61
N GLN A 35 -9.37 -6.20 -10.50
CA GLN A 35 -10.49 -6.31 -9.56
C GLN A 35 -10.87 -4.95 -8.95
N TRP A 36 -9.87 -4.17 -8.56
CA TRP A 36 -10.08 -2.83 -8.04
C TRP A 36 -10.72 -1.88 -9.06
N LYS A 37 -10.26 -1.90 -10.32
CA LYS A 37 -10.86 -1.09 -11.39
C LYS A 37 -12.32 -1.44 -11.61
N MET A 38 -12.65 -2.74 -11.65
CA MET A 38 -14.03 -3.19 -11.79
C MET A 38 -14.88 -2.74 -10.60
N LYS A 39 -14.37 -2.91 -9.38
CA LYS A 39 -15.07 -2.53 -8.14
C LYS A 39 -15.43 -1.04 -8.09
N TYR A 40 -14.55 -0.16 -8.57
CA TYR A 40 -14.73 1.29 -8.52
C TYR A 40 -15.08 1.93 -9.86
N GLY A 41 -15.41 1.14 -10.89
CA GLY A 41 -15.82 1.63 -12.21
C GLY A 41 -14.77 2.48 -12.92
N ARG A 42 -13.49 2.14 -12.76
CA ARG A 42 -12.36 2.96 -13.25
C ARG A 42 -12.18 2.80 -14.76
N THR A 43 -12.19 3.92 -15.45
CA THR A 43 -11.88 4.06 -16.89
C THR A 43 -10.85 5.17 -17.07
N TYR A 44 -10.02 5.04 -18.10
CA TYR A 44 -8.93 5.99 -18.37
C TYR A 44 -8.99 6.44 -19.83
N THR A 45 -8.60 7.69 -20.06
CA THR A 45 -8.73 8.36 -21.37
C THR A 45 -7.84 7.72 -22.44
N ASN A 46 -6.66 7.22 -22.07
CA ASN A 46 -5.72 6.60 -22.99
C ASN A 46 -4.78 5.63 -22.23
N SER A 47 -3.95 4.89 -22.99
CA SER A 47 -3.00 3.93 -22.42
C SER A 47 -1.95 4.57 -21.52
N SER A 48 -1.46 5.76 -21.88
CA SER A 48 -0.46 6.48 -21.07
C SER A 48 -1.00 6.85 -19.69
N GLU A 49 -2.26 7.31 -19.61
CA GLU A 49 -2.93 7.57 -18.34
C GLU A 49 -3.18 6.27 -17.56
N MET A 50 -3.59 5.19 -18.24
CA MET A 50 -3.71 3.89 -17.58
C MET A 50 -2.38 3.45 -16.96
N ASP A 51 -1.28 3.57 -17.69
CA ASP A 51 0.04 3.16 -17.21
C ASP A 51 0.48 3.99 -16.00
N LYS A 52 0.28 5.31 -16.06
CA LYS A 52 0.53 6.22 -14.93
C LYS A 52 -0.29 5.80 -13.70
N ARG A 53 -1.60 5.60 -13.87
CA ARG A 53 -2.52 5.22 -12.78
C ARG A 53 -2.19 3.84 -12.21
N TYR A 54 -1.76 2.91 -13.05
CA TYR A 54 -1.30 1.60 -12.62
C TYR A 54 -0.05 1.66 -11.76
N GLN A 55 0.95 2.50 -12.11
CA GLN A 55 2.15 2.68 -11.28
C GLN A 55 1.79 3.25 -9.90
N ILE A 56 0.94 4.29 -9.85
CA ILE A 56 0.48 4.88 -8.60
C ILE A 56 -0.28 3.84 -7.74
N PHE A 57 -1.18 3.06 -8.37
CA PHE A 57 -1.87 1.97 -7.71
C PHE A 57 -0.92 0.95 -7.08
N LYS A 58 0.11 0.55 -7.82
CA LYS A 58 1.13 -0.39 -7.36
C LYS A 58 1.91 0.14 -6.16
N GLU A 59 2.31 1.40 -6.19
CA GLU A 59 2.99 2.07 -5.08
C GLU A 59 2.11 2.13 -3.84
N ASN A 60 0.84 2.53 -4.00
CA ASN A 60 -0.13 2.60 -2.91
C ASN A 60 -0.44 1.20 -2.32
N LEU A 61 -0.57 0.17 -3.15
CA LEU A 61 -0.75 -1.21 -2.69
C LEU A 61 0.46 -1.70 -1.89
N LYS A 62 1.68 -1.41 -2.37
CA LYS A 62 2.92 -1.73 -1.65
C LYS A 62 2.97 -1.01 -0.29
N TYR A 63 2.58 0.26 -0.24
CA TYR A 63 2.48 1.01 1.00
C TYR A 63 1.50 0.37 1.98
N ILE A 64 0.29 0.03 1.52
CA ILE A 64 -0.74 -0.64 2.33
C ILE A 64 -0.21 -1.96 2.92
N VAL A 65 0.41 -2.81 2.10
CA VAL A 65 0.94 -4.11 2.56
C VAL A 65 2.05 -3.91 3.58
N ASN A 66 3.01 -3.03 3.31
CA ASN A 66 4.11 -2.76 4.24
C ASN A 66 3.60 -2.19 5.56
N PHE A 67 2.67 -1.23 5.51
CA PHE A 67 2.06 -0.62 6.69
C PHE A 67 1.32 -1.67 7.54
N ASN A 68 0.51 -2.52 6.91
CA ASN A 68 -0.25 -3.55 7.62
C ASN A 68 0.66 -4.66 8.18
N ASN A 69 1.75 -4.99 7.49
CA ASN A 69 2.73 -5.99 7.95
C ASN A 69 3.57 -5.48 9.12
N ALA A 70 3.88 -4.17 9.17
CA ALA A 70 4.61 -3.58 10.29
C ALA A 70 3.86 -3.73 11.62
N GLY A 71 2.52 -3.83 11.59
CA GLY A 71 1.69 -4.15 12.76
C GLY A 71 1.78 -3.14 13.92
N ASN A 72 2.35 -1.96 13.66
CA ASN A 72 2.69 -0.96 14.68
C ASN A 72 1.56 0.06 14.93
N LYS A 73 0.43 -0.06 14.23
CA LYS A 73 -0.74 0.81 14.35
C LYS A 73 -1.98 0.01 14.72
N SER A 74 -2.89 0.65 15.45
CA SER A 74 -4.19 0.07 15.84
C SER A 74 -5.21 -0.01 14.70
N TYR A 75 -4.83 0.45 13.50
CA TYR A 75 -5.67 0.45 12.30
C TYR A 75 -4.93 -0.17 11.12
N LYS A 76 -5.71 -0.58 10.12
CA LYS A 76 -5.20 -1.12 8.86
C LYS A 76 -5.57 -0.20 7.71
N LEU A 77 -4.73 -0.19 6.69
CA LEU A 77 -5.03 0.44 5.41
C LEU A 77 -5.64 -0.58 4.45
N GLY A 78 -6.38 -0.07 3.47
CA GLY A 78 -7.00 -0.89 2.43
C GLY A 78 -7.19 -0.10 1.14
N LEU A 79 -7.35 -0.82 0.03
CA LEU A 79 -7.64 -0.22 -1.26
C LEU A 79 -9.00 0.48 -1.24
N ASN A 80 -9.03 1.71 -1.73
CA ASN A 80 -10.18 2.61 -1.72
C ASN A 80 -10.34 3.25 -3.12
N PRO A 81 -11.37 4.07 -3.36
CA PRO A 81 -11.52 4.73 -4.67
C PRO A 81 -10.30 5.55 -5.10
N TYR A 82 -9.52 6.09 -4.18
CA TYR A 82 -8.42 7.02 -4.46
C TYR A 82 -7.06 6.33 -4.61
N SER A 83 -7.03 4.99 -4.70
CA SER A 83 -5.78 4.23 -4.70
C SER A 83 -4.92 4.41 -5.95
N ASP A 84 -5.42 5.07 -6.99
CA ASP A 84 -4.67 5.47 -8.19
C ASP A 84 -4.28 6.96 -8.22
N LEU A 85 -4.43 7.67 -7.09
CA LEU A 85 -4.02 9.07 -6.93
C LEU A 85 -2.76 9.19 -6.09
N THR A 86 -1.93 10.18 -6.41
CA THR A 86 -0.86 10.62 -5.49
C THR A 86 -1.45 11.41 -4.32
N SER A 87 -0.65 11.64 -3.27
CA SER A 87 -1.06 12.48 -2.15
C SER A 87 -1.37 13.92 -2.60
N GLU A 88 -0.57 14.46 -3.52
CA GLU A 88 -0.74 15.80 -4.08
C GLU A 88 -2.01 15.89 -4.93
N GLU A 89 -2.27 14.90 -5.78
CA GLU A 89 -3.49 14.83 -6.58
C GLU A 89 -4.72 14.75 -5.67
N PHE A 90 -4.69 13.90 -4.64
CA PHE A 90 -5.78 13.79 -3.66
C PHE A 90 -6.03 15.11 -2.93
N ILE A 91 -4.98 15.75 -2.43
CA ILE A 91 -5.09 17.06 -1.75
C ILE A 91 -5.66 18.11 -2.70
N ALA A 92 -5.16 18.20 -3.93
CA ALA A 92 -5.57 19.22 -4.90
C ALA A 92 -7.04 19.09 -5.33
N THR A 93 -7.59 17.87 -5.32
CA THR A 93 -8.93 17.59 -5.89
C THR A 93 -10.00 17.24 -4.85
N HIS A 94 -9.61 16.77 -3.65
CA HIS A 94 -10.54 16.26 -2.63
C HIS A 94 -10.42 17.00 -1.28
N THR A 95 -9.58 18.04 -1.21
CA THR A 95 -9.49 18.90 -0.02
C THR A 95 -9.65 20.37 -0.38
N GLY A 96 -9.91 21.22 0.61
CA GLY A 96 -10.12 22.66 0.38
C GLY A 96 -9.61 23.55 1.51
N LEU A 97 -8.85 23.00 2.46
CA LEU A 97 -8.36 23.77 3.60
C LEU A 97 -7.30 24.77 3.13
N LYS A 98 -7.70 26.05 3.13
CA LYS A 98 -6.78 27.17 2.91
C LYS A 98 -6.35 27.70 4.27
N VAL A 99 -5.12 27.38 4.69
CA VAL A 99 -4.57 27.94 5.93
C VAL A 99 -4.30 29.44 5.71
N PRO A 100 -4.92 30.35 6.49
CA PRO A 100 -4.61 31.77 6.41
C PRO A 100 -3.13 32.03 6.65
N ARG A 101 -2.52 32.91 5.85
CA ARG A 101 -1.07 33.24 5.93
C ARG A 101 -0.58 33.64 7.32
N HIS A 102 -1.46 34.21 8.16
CA HIS A 102 -1.11 34.61 9.52
C HIS A 102 -0.96 33.44 10.50
N LEU A 103 -1.49 32.25 10.17
CA LEU A 103 -1.40 31.04 11.00
C LEU A 103 -0.28 30.09 10.54
N SER A 104 0.22 30.22 9.31
CA SER A 104 1.26 29.33 8.77
C SER A 104 2.67 29.63 9.28
N SER A 105 2.88 30.75 9.99
CA SER A 105 4.21 31.18 10.47
C SER A 105 4.65 30.55 11.80
N SER A 106 3.81 29.75 12.46
CA SER A 106 4.06 29.34 13.86
C SER A 106 4.69 27.95 14.04
N LYS A 107 5.33 27.36 13.02
CA LYS A 107 6.11 26.12 13.19
C LYS A 107 7.44 26.22 12.46
N LYS A 108 8.50 26.56 13.21
CA LYS A 108 9.87 26.08 12.98
C LYS A 108 10.19 25.06 14.05
#